data_AF-A0A1V4KZR2-F1
#
_entry.id   AF-A0A1V4KZR2-F1
#
_cell.length_a   1.000
_cell.length_b   1.000
_cell.length_c   1.000
_cell.angle_alpha   90.00
_cell.angle_beta   90.00
_cell.angle_gamma   90.00
#
_symmetry.space_group_name_H-M   'P 1'
#
loop_
_entity.id
_entity.type
_entity.pdbx_description
1 polymer ?
#
loop_
_entity_poly.entity_id
_entity_poly.type
_entity_poly.pdbx_seq_one_letter_code
_entity_poly.pdbx_strand_id
1 'polypeptide(L)'
;MSQRKRSRGLGPSQGGDGDEDFNLSPTPSHSQLQRNLERRSQDQINQKVSELVQFLLVKDQKKIPIKRIDILKKVIGDYRDVYSEIVNRAGRTLQQVFGLQLVEIDTKHHVYILTSDLPRAEGENLHR
;
A
#
# COMPACT_ATOMS: atom_id res chain seq x y z
N MET A 1 0.62 47.31 38.09
CA MET A 1 1.60 46.31 37.61
C MET A 1 1.32 46.11 36.12
N SER A 2 1.88 46.92 35.20
CA SER A 2 3.10 46.63 34.40
C SER A 2 3.16 45.17 33.91
N GLN A 3 3.20 44.82 32.62
CA GLN A 3 4.02 45.39 31.53
C GLN A 3 3.43 45.18 30.12
N ARG A 4 3.75 46.14 29.22
CA ARG A 4 3.72 46.05 27.75
C ARG A 4 4.93 45.22 27.26
N LYS A 5 4.85 44.59 26.07
CA LYS A 5 5.85 44.75 24.98
C LYS A 5 5.41 44.05 23.69
N ARG A 6 5.38 44.84 22.60
CA ARG A 6 5.37 44.40 21.20
C ARG A 6 6.82 44.34 20.72
N SER A 7 7.16 43.43 19.82
CA SER A 7 8.25 43.63 18.86
C SER A 7 7.95 42.91 17.56
N ARG A 8 7.70 43.72 16.51
CA ARG A 8 7.74 43.34 15.10
C ARG A 8 9.21 43.23 14.68
N GLY A 9 9.54 42.22 13.89
CA GLY A 9 10.77 42.16 13.09
C GLY A 9 10.45 41.52 11.75
N LEU A 10 10.47 42.33 10.69
CA LEU A 10 10.46 41.92 9.29
C LEU A 10 11.89 42.06 8.75
N GLY A 11 12.34 41.09 7.97
CA GLY A 11 13.61 41.14 7.22
C GLY A 11 13.61 40.06 6.12
N PRO A 12 13.82 40.42 4.83
CA PRO A 12 13.67 39.53 3.66
C PRO A 12 15.01 39.04 3.07
N SER A 13 14.95 38.35 1.91
CA SER A 13 16.02 37.81 1.01
C SER A 13 16.12 36.27 1.11
N GLN A 14 16.26 35.42 0.09
CA GLN A 14 16.64 35.50 -1.34
C GLN A 14 16.26 34.11 -1.93
N GLY A 15 15.59 33.98 -3.08
CA GLY A 15 16.20 33.54 -4.34
C GLY A 15 16.52 32.03 -4.42
N GLY A 16 15.90 31.30 -5.37
CA GLY A 16 16.38 29.98 -5.83
C GLY A 16 15.30 29.06 -6.38
N ASP A 17 15.19 28.99 -7.72
CA ASP A 17 14.64 27.85 -8.48
C ASP A 17 15.31 26.55 -8.02
N GLY A 18 14.52 25.51 -7.76
CA GLY A 18 14.99 24.20 -7.34
C GLY A 18 13.88 23.16 -7.51
N ASP A 19 14.05 22.36 -8.55
CA ASP A 19 13.43 21.09 -8.93
C ASP A 19 12.65 20.31 -7.86
N GLU A 20 11.48 19.82 -8.29
CA GLU A 20 10.53 19.02 -7.53
C GLU A 20 11.12 17.65 -7.18
N ASP A 21 11.84 17.60 -6.06
CA ASP A 21 12.45 16.39 -5.52
C ASP A 21 11.37 15.35 -5.16
N PHE A 22 11.45 14.20 -5.82
CA PHE A 22 10.60 13.03 -5.59
C PHE A 22 10.73 12.60 -4.13
N ASN A 23 9.76 12.96 -3.29
CA ASN A 23 9.71 12.60 -1.88
C ASN A 23 9.54 11.07 -1.72
N LEU A 24 10.64 10.33 -1.79
CA LEU A 24 10.79 8.98 -1.27
C LEU A 24 10.73 9.08 0.26
N SER A 25 9.52 9.07 0.79
CA SER A 25 9.30 9.06 2.24
C SER A 25 10.07 7.90 2.88
N PRO A 26 10.83 8.14 3.96
CA PRO A 26 11.62 7.11 4.63
C PRO A 26 10.70 6.01 5.15
N THR A 27 11.11 4.75 4.97
CA THR A 27 10.42 3.60 5.56
C THR A 27 10.31 3.80 7.07
N PRO A 28 9.10 3.72 7.65
CA PRO A 28 8.92 3.96 9.08
C PRO A 28 9.73 2.95 9.90
N SER A 29 10.38 3.44 10.96
CA SER A 29 11.11 2.59 11.91
C SER A 29 10.16 1.58 12.55
N HIS A 30 10.68 0.41 12.92
CA HIS A 30 9.91 -0.65 13.60
C HIS A 30 9.13 -0.11 14.82
N SER A 31 9.71 0.84 15.58
CA SER A 31 9.04 1.47 16.74
C SER A 31 7.91 2.45 16.34
N GLN A 32 7.96 3.02 15.15
CA GLN A 32 6.89 3.89 14.61
C GLN A 32 5.76 3.05 14.00
N LEU A 33 6.09 1.91 13.38
CA LEU A 33 5.12 0.90 12.96
C LEU A 33 4.39 0.33 14.18
N GLN A 34 5.12 -0.04 15.24
CA GLN A 34 4.54 -0.56 16.48
C GLN A 34 3.56 0.45 17.10
N ARG A 35 3.93 1.72 17.23
CA ARG A 35 3.06 2.75 17.82
C ARG A 35 1.84 3.09 16.95
N ASN A 36 1.96 3.01 15.63
CA ASN A 36 0.79 3.16 14.75
C ASN A 36 -0.12 1.93 14.79
N LEU A 37 0.46 0.74 14.96
CA LEU A 37 -0.27 -0.50 15.27
C LEU A 37 -1.00 -0.36 16.62
N GLU A 38 -0.41 0.28 17.61
CA GLU A 38 -1.05 0.49 18.92
C GLU A 38 -2.21 1.51 18.85
N ARG A 39 -2.19 2.44 17.90
CA ARG A 39 -3.30 3.38 17.66
C ARG A 39 -4.47 2.76 16.90
N ARG A 40 -4.26 1.65 16.19
CA ARG A 40 -5.27 1.03 15.32
C ARG A 40 -5.47 -0.42 15.72
N SER A 41 -6.69 -0.82 16.07
CA SER A 41 -6.92 -2.20 16.50
C SER A 41 -6.46 -3.20 15.43
N GLN A 42 -5.90 -4.32 15.87
CA GLN A 42 -5.54 -5.45 15.02
C GLN A 42 -6.71 -5.89 14.13
N ASP A 43 -7.95 -5.76 14.63
CA ASP A 43 -9.16 -6.06 13.87
C ASP A 43 -9.36 -5.14 12.67
N GLN A 44 -9.02 -3.85 12.79
CA GLN A 44 -9.11 -2.90 11.66
C GLN A 44 -8.10 -3.25 10.56
N ILE A 45 -6.91 -3.70 10.95
CA ILE A 45 -5.88 -4.14 10.01
C ILE A 45 -6.34 -5.42 9.32
N ASN A 46 -6.87 -6.38 10.09
CA ASN A 46 -7.41 -7.62 9.52
C ASN A 46 -8.58 -7.34 8.56
N GLN A 47 -9.44 -6.39 8.88
CA GLN A 47 -10.51 -5.93 7.98
C GLN A 47 -9.93 -5.37 6.68
N LYS A 48 -8.88 -4.55 6.75
CA LYS A 48 -8.20 -4.01 5.56
C LYS A 48 -7.49 -5.08 4.74
N VAL A 49 -6.94 -6.10 5.39
CA VAL A 49 -6.36 -7.27 4.71
C VAL A 49 -7.45 -8.00 3.92
N SER A 50 -8.60 -8.28 4.54
CA SER A 50 -9.73 -8.94 3.87
C SER A 50 -10.26 -8.13 2.69
N GLU A 51 -10.41 -6.80 2.85
CA GLU A 51 -10.78 -5.89 1.76
C GLU A 51 -9.76 -5.92 0.60
N LEU A 52 -8.47 -5.95 0.92
CA LEU A 52 -7.41 -6.03 -0.09
C LEU A 52 -7.47 -7.36 -0.85
N VAL A 53 -7.58 -8.49 -0.15
CA VAL A 53 -7.69 -9.81 -0.79
C VAL A 53 -8.89 -9.85 -1.74
N GLN A 54 -10.06 -9.40 -1.28
CA GLN A 54 -11.25 -9.36 -2.13
C GLN A 54 -11.07 -8.46 -3.35
N PHE A 55 -10.48 -7.27 -3.16
CA PHE A 55 -10.18 -6.35 -4.26
C PHE A 55 -9.27 -6.98 -5.32
N LEU A 56 -8.22 -7.69 -4.90
CA LEU A 56 -7.26 -8.35 -5.79
C LEU A 56 -7.94 -9.47 -6.59
N LEU A 57 -8.76 -10.30 -5.93
CA LEU A 57 -9.51 -11.38 -6.59
C LEU A 57 -10.48 -10.85 -7.65
N VAL A 58 -11.23 -9.79 -7.34
CA VAL A 58 -12.17 -9.17 -8.30
C VAL A 58 -11.43 -8.57 -9.50
N LYS A 59 -10.27 -7.96 -9.27
CA LYS A 59 -9.44 -7.40 -10.36
C LYS A 59 -8.88 -8.50 -11.27
N ASP A 60 -8.42 -9.62 -10.71
CA ASP A 60 -7.92 -10.75 -11.48
C ASP A 60 -9.02 -11.41 -12.32
N GLN A 61 -10.22 -11.59 -11.78
CA GLN A 61 -11.37 -12.12 -12.53
C GLN A 61 -11.70 -11.27 -13.76
N LYS A 62 -11.56 -9.94 -13.64
CA LYS A 62 -11.77 -9.00 -14.75
C LYS A 62 -10.56 -8.86 -15.67
N LYS A 63 -9.46 -9.57 -15.40
CA LYS A 63 -8.18 -9.45 -16.11
C LYS A 63 -7.68 -8.01 -16.20
N ILE A 64 -7.92 -7.23 -15.14
CA ILE A 64 -7.50 -5.83 -15.04
C ILE A 64 -6.17 -5.78 -14.28
N PRO A 65 -5.12 -5.13 -14.83
CA PRO A 65 -3.86 -4.95 -14.10
C PRO A 65 -4.08 -4.19 -12.78
N ILE A 66 -3.47 -4.69 -11.72
CA ILE A 66 -3.63 -4.14 -10.38
C ILE A 66 -2.54 -3.10 -10.16
N LYS A 67 -2.89 -1.82 -10.09
CA LYS A 67 -1.93 -0.74 -9.85
C LYS A 67 -1.79 -0.45 -8.35
N ARG A 68 -0.58 -0.16 -7.88
CA ARG A 68 -0.36 0.29 -6.49
C ARG A 68 -1.23 1.49 -6.11
N ILE A 69 -1.36 2.45 -7.02
CA ILE A 69 -2.16 3.65 -6.78
C ILE A 69 -3.65 3.33 -6.56
N ASP A 70 -4.17 2.30 -7.23
CA ASP A 70 -5.55 1.84 -7.06
C ASP A 70 -5.72 1.19 -5.68
N ILE A 71 -4.78 0.33 -5.27
CA ILE A 71 -4.78 -0.30 -3.94
C ILE A 71 -4.78 0.79 -2.86
N LEU A 72 -3.86 1.75 -2.99
CA LEU A 72 -3.70 2.84 -2.02
C LEU A 72 -4.96 3.70 -1.92
N LYS A 73 -5.59 4.03 -3.05
CA LYS A 73 -6.78 4.90 -3.06
C LYS A 73 -8.07 4.18 -2.65
N LYS A 74 -8.25 2.92 -3.06
CA LYS A 74 -9.54 2.21 -2.91
C LYS A 74 -9.63 1.38 -1.64
N VAL A 75 -8.51 0.84 -1.17
CA VAL A 75 -8.50 -0.07 -0.01
C VAL A 75 -7.84 0.58 1.19
N ILE A 76 -6.62 1.09 0.99
CA ILE A 76 -5.76 1.55 2.09
C ILE A 76 -6.19 2.91 2.62
N GLY A 77 -6.48 3.88 1.74
CA GLY A 77 -6.88 5.23 2.11
C GLY A 77 -5.85 5.91 3.03
N ASP A 78 -6.21 5.98 4.32
CA ASP A 78 -5.44 6.63 5.40
C ASP A 78 -4.46 5.67 6.11
N TYR A 79 -4.49 4.37 5.79
CA TYR A 79 -3.65 3.33 6.41
C TYR A 79 -2.30 3.18 5.70
N ARG A 80 -1.77 4.25 5.11
CA ARG A 80 -0.55 4.20 4.26
C ARG A 80 0.70 3.83 5.04
N ASP A 81 0.74 4.19 6.31
CA ASP A 81 1.83 3.90 7.25
C ASP A 81 1.95 2.41 7.58
N VAL A 82 0.85 1.66 7.51
CA VAL A 82 0.81 0.19 7.70
C VAL A 82 0.57 -0.57 6.39
N TYR A 83 0.72 0.10 5.25
CA TYR A 83 0.50 -0.48 3.92
C TYR A 83 1.29 -1.78 3.72
N SER A 84 2.58 -1.77 4.08
CA SER A 84 3.46 -2.92 3.93
C SER A 84 2.95 -4.14 4.70
N GLU A 85 2.44 -3.94 5.91
CA GLU A 85 1.89 -5.01 6.75
C GLU A 85 0.59 -5.57 6.16
N ILE A 86 -0.31 -4.70 5.68
CA ILE A 86 -1.56 -5.12 5.04
C ILE A 86 -1.29 -5.94 3.77
N VAL A 87 -0.38 -5.47 2.91
CA VAL A 87 -0.03 -6.19 1.67
C VAL A 87 0.65 -7.51 1.97
N ASN A 88 1.56 -7.55 2.94
CA ASN A 88 2.25 -8.79 3.31
C ASN A 88 1.27 -9.84 3.84
N ARG A 89 0.37 -9.45 4.75
CA ARG A 89 -0.70 -10.33 5.23
C ARG A 89 -1.63 -10.79 4.11
N ALA A 90 -2.08 -9.88 3.24
CA ALA A 90 -2.94 -10.22 2.11
C ALA A 90 -2.24 -11.20 1.15
N GLY A 91 -0.95 -11.00 0.85
CA GLY A 91 -0.16 -11.91 0.03
C GLY A 91 -0.06 -13.30 0.64
N ARG A 92 0.18 -13.41 1.96
CA ARG A 92 0.16 -14.69 2.67
C ARG A 92 -1.20 -15.37 2.60
N THR A 93 -2.29 -14.62 2.81
CA THR A 93 -3.66 -15.16 2.72
C THR A 93 -3.98 -15.64 1.30
N LEU A 94 -3.60 -14.89 0.27
CA LEU A 94 -3.76 -15.30 -1.13
C LEU A 94 -3.06 -16.62 -1.40
N GLN A 95 -1.82 -16.77 -0.92
CA GLN A 95 -1.06 -17.99 -1.12
C GLN A 95 -1.66 -19.17 -0.33
N GLN A 96 -1.93 -18.99 0.96
CA GLN A 96 -2.37 -20.07 1.85
C GLN A 96 -3.81 -20.54 1.61
N VAL A 97 -4.71 -19.62 1.24
CA VAL A 97 -6.15 -19.92 1.11
C VAL A 97 -6.56 -20.15 -0.34
N PHE A 98 -5.97 -19.40 -1.28
CA PHE A 98 -6.37 -19.42 -2.68
C PHE A 98 -5.34 -20.08 -3.62
N GLY A 99 -4.12 -20.35 -3.15
CA GLY A 99 -3.03 -20.80 -4.02
C GLY A 99 -2.68 -19.76 -5.09
N LEU A 100 -2.76 -18.47 -4.72
CA LEU A 100 -2.46 -17.36 -5.60
C LEU A 100 -1.31 -16.53 -5.03
N GLN A 101 -0.42 -16.09 -5.90
CA GLN A 101 0.68 -15.20 -5.56
C GLN A 101 0.48 -13.84 -6.20
N LEU A 102 0.67 -12.77 -5.42
CA LEU A 102 0.73 -11.40 -5.93
C LEU A 102 2.13 -11.11 -6.44
N VAL A 103 2.26 -10.91 -7.75
CA VAL A 103 3.55 -10.71 -8.44
C VAL A 103 3.58 -9.34 -9.10
N GLU A 104 4.67 -8.59 -8.90
CA GLU A 104 4.92 -7.32 -9.58
C GLU A 104 5.52 -7.59 -10.96
N ILE A 105 4.86 -7.13 -12.02
CA ILE A 105 5.31 -7.30 -13.40
C ILE A 105 5.98 -6.04 -13.96
N ASP A 106 5.71 -4.89 -13.33
CA ASP A 106 6.29 -3.61 -13.74
C ASP A 106 6.63 -2.80 -12.50
N THR A 107 7.93 -2.68 -12.23
CA THR A 107 8.48 -1.93 -11.10
C THR A 107 8.44 -0.42 -11.31
N LYS A 108 8.38 0.06 -12.55
CA LYS A 108 8.33 1.50 -12.86
C LYS A 108 6.94 2.06 -12.55
N HIS A 109 5.90 1.30 -12.88
CA HIS A 109 4.52 1.72 -12.69
C HIS A 109 3.84 1.04 -11.49
N HIS A 110 4.57 0.20 -10.76
CA HIS A 110 4.07 -0.63 -9.65
C HIS A 110 2.78 -1.36 -10.00
N VAL A 111 2.87 -2.21 -11.02
CA VAL A 111 1.75 -3.02 -11.52
C VAL A 111 1.93 -4.46 -11.08
N TYR A 112 0.85 -5.01 -10.53
CA TYR A 112 0.76 -6.35 -10.00
C TYR A 112 -0.26 -7.19 -10.76
N ILE A 113 -0.04 -8.51 -10.72
CA ILE A 113 -0.98 -9.54 -11.18
C ILE A 113 -1.09 -10.64 -10.12
N LEU A 114 -2.17 -11.42 -10.17
CA LEU A 114 -2.26 -12.67 -9.43
C LEU A 114 -1.86 -13.83 -10.33
N THR A 115 -0.94 -14.67 -9.87
CA THR A 115 -0.53 -15.90 -10.55
C THR A 115 -0.89 -17.10 -9.69
N SER A 116 -1.43 -18.15 -10.31
CA SER A 116 -1.70 -19.41 -9.62
C SER A 116 -0.38 -20.13 -9.32
N ASP A 117 -0.16 -20.50 -8.07
CA ASP A 117 0.93 -21.41 -7.69
C ASP A 117 0.47 -22.89 -7.73
N LEU A 118 -0.84 -23.11 -7.84
CA LEU A 118 -1.40 -24.45 -7.96
C LEU A 118 -0.99 -25.08 -9.29
N PRO A 119 -0.62 -26.38 -9.28
CA PRO A 119 -0.40 -27.12 -10.51
C PRO A 119 -1.66 -27.02 -11.34
N ARG A 120 -1.50 -26.69 -12.64
CA ARG A 120 -2.61 -26.67 -13.57
C ARG A 120 -3.29 -28.03 -13.49
N ALA A 121 -4.55 -28.06 -13.07
CA ALA A 121 -5.33 -29.29 -13.13
C ALA A 121 -5.30 -29.74 -14.60
N GLU A 122 -4.67 -30.89 -14.85
CA GLU A 122 -4.67 -31.53 -16.16
C GLU A 122 -6.09 -32.03 -16.44
N GLY A 123 -6.93 -31.11 -16.92
CA GLY A 123 -8.28 -31.36 -17.35
C GLY A 123 -8.41 -30.98 -18.82
N GLU A 124 -8.57 -32.00 -19.65
CA GLU A 124 -9.02 -31.94 -21.05
C GLU A 124 -7.95 -31.76 -22.14
N ASN A 125 -7.14 -32.82 -22.27
CA ASN A 125 -6.75 -33.36 -23.58
C ASN A 125 -8.00 -33.87 -24.35
N LEU A 126 -9.00 -33.02 -24.60
CA LEU A 126 -10.10 -33.36 -25.50
C LEU A 126 -9.64 -33.07 -26.94
N HIS A 127 -8.74 -33.92 -27.43
CA HIS A 127 -8.49 -34.02 -28.87
C HIS A 127 -9.76 -34.60 -29.52
N ARG A 128 -10.52 -33.73 -30.20
CA ARG A 128 -11.50 -34.14 -31.21
C ARG A 128 -10.80 -34.65 -32.47
#